data_AF-A0A6L3V9B5-F1
#
_entry.id   AF-A0A6L3V9B5-F1
#
_cell.length_a   1.000
_cell.length_b   1.000
_cell.length_c   1.000
_cell.angle_alpha   90.00
_cell.angle_beta   90.00
_cell.angle_gamma   90.00
#
_symmetry.space_group_name_H-M   'P 1'
#
loop_
_entity.id
_entity.type
_entity.pdbx_description
1 polymer ?
#
loop_
_entity_poly.entity_id
_entity_poly.type
_entity_poly.pdbx_seq_one_letter_code
_entity_poly.pdbx_strand_id
1 'polypeptide(L)'
;MAKVAIISGYKPFEIGVFKMDDPAVQFIKKAIKNQLISLLEEGLEWVIISGQLGTELWAAEVVFELQLEDYPELQLAVITPFLNQEESWKEANKEWYESVLAQADFIDAVSKKPYEKPWQFRMKNQFFVEKSDTLLLFYDTEKEGSPKYLYEEAKRKQDYDIRLISFDDLQALVEEEQMKSAFE
;
A
#
# COMPACT_ATOMS: atom_id res chain seq x y z
N MET A 1 -22.13 4.41 -2.93
CA MET A 1 -20.90 4.63 -3.71
C MET A 1 -19.94 3.56 -3.24
N ALA A 2 -19.20 2.95 -4.16
CA ALA A 2 -18.16 1.98 -3.81
C ALA A 2 -17.17 2.63 -2.85
N LYS A 3 -16.83 1.96 -1.74
CA LYS A 3 -15.85 2.49 -0.79
C LYS A 3 -14.45 2.17 -1.30
N VAL A 4 -13.58 3.18 -1.31
CA VAL A 4 -12.24 3.12 -1.91
C VAL A 4 -11.17 3.42 -0.87
N ALA A 5 -10.20 2.53 -0.71
CA ALA A 5 -9.04 2.73 0.16
C ALA A 5 -7.75 2.91 -0.66
N ILE A 6 -6.94 3.89 -0.26
CA ILE A 6 -5.56 4.00 -0.71
C ILE A 6 -4.68 3.23 0.25
N ILE A 7 -3.75 2.44 -0.26
CA ILE A 7 -2.66 1.88 0.55
C ILE A 7 -1.34 2.44 0.08
N SER A 8 -0.51 2.91 1.01
CA SER A 8 0.87 3.32 0.74
C SER A 8 1.71 3.20 2.01
N GLY A 9 3.00 3.48 1.92
CA GLY A 9 3.90 3.37 3.06
C GLY A 9 5.36 3.37 2.66
N TYR A 10 6.21 3.00 3.60
CA TYR A 10 7.66 3.02 3.41
C TYR A 10 8.12 2.16 2.22
N LYS A 11 9.14 2.66 1.51
CA LYS A 11 9.93 1.85 0.59
C LYS A 11 10.84 0.90 1.37
N PRO A 12 11.27 -0.23 0.79
CA PRO A 12 12.02 -1.25 1.53
C PRO A 12 13.30 -0.71 2.18
N PHE A 13 14.04 0.16 1.49
CA PHE A 13 15.27 0.75 2.01
C PHE A 13 15.06 1.73 3.18
N GLU A 14 13.87 2.34 3.32
CA GLU A 14 13.57 3.27 4.42
C GLU A 14 13.40 2.54 5.77
N ILE A 15 13.09 1.25 5.70
CA ILE A 15 12.89 0.36 6.85
C ILE A 15 13.95 -0.75 6.95
N GLY A 16 14.97 -0.73 6.11
CA GLY A 16 16.06 -1.71 6.14
C GLY A 16 15.69 -3.10 5.62
N VAL A 17 14.57 -3.23 4.90
CA VAL A 17 14.15 -4.48 4.26
C VAL A 17 14.76 -4.54 2.86
N PHE A 18 15.64 -5.52 2.63
CA PHE A 18 16.35 -5.66 1.34
C PHE A 18 16.08 -6.98 0.63
N LYS A 19 15.45 -7.93 1.32
CA LYS A 19 15.10 -9.25 0.78
C LYS A 19 13.60 -9.44 0.82
N MET A 20 13.08 -10.20 -0.15
CA MET A 20 11.64 -10.51 -0.20
C MET A 20 11.22 -11.50 0.90
N ASP A 21 12.13 -12.33 1.39
CA ASP A 21 11.92 -13.32 2.45
C ASP A 21 12.19 -12.77 3.86
N ASP A 22 12.30 -11.46 4.01
CA ASP A 22 12.53 -10.83 5.31
C ASP A 22 11.32 -11.10 6.25
N PRO A 23 11.53 -11.63 7.46
CA PRO A 23 10.45 -11.90 8.40
C PRO A 23 9.57 -10.68 8.70
N ALA A 24 10.14 -9.47 8.66
CA ALA A 24 9.37 -8.25 8.87
C ALA A 24 8.25 -8.06 7.83
N VAL A 25 8.47 -8.52 6.59
CA VAL A 25 7.47 -8.44 5.52
C VAL A 25 6.20 -9.23 5.87
N GLN A 26 6.34 -10.37 6.56
CA GLN A 26 5.20 -11.17 6.98
C GLN A 26 4.31 -10.41 7.97
N PHE A 27 4.92 -9.72 8.93
CA PHE A 27 4.17 -8.91 9.90
C PHE A 27 3.57 -7.65 9.26
N ILE A 28 4.27 -7.03 8.30
CA ILE A 28 3.72 -5.90 7.53
C ILE A 28 2.48 -6.35 6.74
N LYS A 29 2.57 -7.45 6.00
CA LYS A 29 1.44 -8.01 5.27
C LYS A 29 0.28 -8.36 6.18
N LYS A 30 0.56 -8.97 7.33
CA LYS A 30 -0.47 -9.30 8.32
C LYS A 30 -1.17 -8.05 8.87
N ALA A 31 -0.41 -6.99 9.19
CA ALA A 31 -0.99 -5.72 9.63
C ALA A 31 -1.90 -5.12 8.56
N ILE A 32 -1.45 -5.14 7.29
CA ILE A 32 -2.26 -4.70 6.15
C ILE A 32 -3.51 -5.57 6.00
N LYS A 33 -3.39 -6.90 6.09
CA LYS A 33 -4.51 -7.86 5.99
C LYS A 33 -5.57 -7.59 7.05
N ASN A 34 -5.16 -7.41 8.32
CA ASN A 34 -6.08 -7.10 9.41
C ASN A 34 -6.86 -5.79 9.16
N GLN A 35 -6.17 -4.75 8.68
CA GLN A 35 -6.82 -3.47 8.37
C GLN A 35 -7.74 -3.57 7.15
N LEU A 36 -7.35 -4.32 6.12
CA LEU A 36 -8.18 -4.58 4.95
C LEU A 36 -9.45 -5.35 5.31
N ILE A 37 -9.37 -6.38 6.17
CA ILE A 37 -10.55 -7.13 6.65
C ILE A 37 -11.52 -6.18 7.37
N SER A 38 -11.03 -5.34 8.27
CA SER A 38 -11.88 -4.33 8.93
C SER A 38 -12.53 -3.38 7.91
N LEU A 39 -11.79 -2.95 6.89
CA LEU A 39 -12.35 -2.08 5.84
C LEU A 39 -13.39 -2.81 4.97
N LEU A 40 -13.19 -4.10 4.68
CA LEU A 40 -14.12 -4.96 3.95
C LEU A 40 -15.43 -5.14 4.71
N GLU A 41 -15.37 -5.35 6.03
CA GLU A 41 -16.57 -5.37 6.89
C GLU A 41 -17.32 -4.03 6.87
N GLU A 42 -16.61 -2.93 6.62
CA GLU A 42 -17.18 -1.60 6.43
C GLU A 42 -17.55 -1.28 4.97
N GLY A 43 -17.53 -2.28 4.07
CA GLY A 43 -17.98 -2.17 2.68
C GLY A 43 -16.92 -1.70 1.68
N LEU A 44 -15.63 -1.92 1.94
CA LEU A 44 -14.55 -1.70 0.96
C LEU A 44 -14.79 -2.51 -0.33
N GLU A 45 -14.65 -1.87 -1.48
CA GLU A 45 -14.74 -2.51 -2.80
C GLU A 45 -13.42 -2.38 -3.58
N TRP A 46 -12.73 -1.25 -3.46
CA TRP A 46 -11.52 -0.96 -4.24
C TRP A 46 -10.32 -0.59 -3.36
N VAL A 47 -9.19 -1.19 -3.65
CA VAL A 47 -7.87 -0.75 -3.18
C VAL A 47 -7.14 -0.07 -4.33
N ILE A 48 -6.58 1.11 -4.06
CA ILE A 48 -5.74 1.84 -5.01
C ILE A 48 -4.31 1.93 -4.47
N ILE A 49 -3.36 1.56 -5.32
CA ILE A 49 -1.93 1.79 -5.11
C ILE A 49 -1.31 2.53 -6.29
N SER A 50 -0.12 3.09 -6.12
CA SER A 50 0.64 3.72 -7.20
C SER A 50 1.68 2.80 -7.85
N GLY A 51 1.86 1.60 -7.30
CA GLY A 51 2.83 0.62 -7.78
C GLY A 51 4.24 0.83 -7.22
N GLN A 52 4.38 1.57 -6.12
CA GLN A 52 5.67 1.83 -5.50
C GLN A 52 6.25 0.56 -4.84
N LEU A 53 7.55 0.30 -4.99
CA LEU A 53 8.22 -0.79 -4.27
C LEU A 53 8.02 -0.68 -2.75
N GLY A 54 7.82 -1.83 -2.10
CA GLY A 54 7.62 -1.93 -0.65
C GLY A 54 6.15 -2.09 -0.29
N THR A 55 5.66 -1.24 0.61
CA THR A 55 4.31 -1.37 1.19
C THR A 55 3.21 -1.55 0.15
N GLU A 56 3.25 -0.79 -0.94
CA GLU A 56 2.19 -0.85 -1.96
C GLU A 56 2.13 -2.21 -2.67
N LEU A 57 3.30 -2.77 -3.05
CA LEU A 57 3.32 -4.10 -3.68
C LEU A 57 3.03 -5.22 -2.68
N TRP A 58 3.46 -5.09 -1.43
CA TRP A 58 3.04 -6.05 -0.38
C TRP A 58 1.53 -6.00 -0.15
N ALA A 59 0.93 -4.81 -0.20
CA ALA A 59 -0.51 -4.65 -0.10
C ALA A 59 -1.24 -5.28 -1.28
N ALA A 60 -0.72 -5.16 -2.51
CA ALA A 60 -1.28 -5.85 -3.67
C ALA A 60 -1.32 -7.37 -3.48
N GLU A 61 -0.23 -7.96 -2.99
CA GLU A 61 -0.17 -9.39 -2.71
C GLU A 61 -1.21 -9.81 -1.65
N VAL A 62 -1.42 -8.99 -0.63
CA VAL A 62 -2.48 -9.23 0.38
C VAL A 62 -3.87 -9.10 -0.22
N VAL A 63 -4.10 -8.16 -1.14
CA VAL A 63 -5.38 -8.05 -1.86
C VAL A 63 -5.65 -9.30 -2.69
N PHE A 64 -4.65 -9.81 -3.42
CA PHE A 64 -4.80 -11.06 -4.19
C PHE A 64 -5.08 -12.27 -3.29
N GLU A 65 -4.43 -12.34 -2.13
CA GLU A 65 -4.72 -13.37 -1.13
C GLU A 65 -6.19 -13.30 -0.66
N LEU A 66 -6.67 -12.11 -0.31
CA LEU A 66 -8.05 -11.91 0.13
C LEU A 66 -9.08 -12.20 -0.97
N GLN A 67 -8.77 -11.88 -2.23
CA GLN A 67 -9.59 -12.22 -3.40
C GLN A 67 -9.75 -13.73 -3.58
N LEU A 68 -8.69 -14.50 -3.32
CA LEU A 68 -8.70 -15.97 -3.43
C LEU A 68 -9.41 -16.66 -2.26
N GLU A 69 -9.41 -16.04 -1.08
CA GLU A 69 -10.04 -16.55 0.13
C GLU A 69 -11.56 -16.29 0.10
N ASP A 70 -11.99 -15.17 0.70
CA ASP A 70 -13.40 -14.92 1.03
C ASP A 70 -13.96 -13.65 0.36
N TYR A 71 -13.13 -12.88 -0.35
CA TYR A 71 -13.48 -11.56 -0.88
C TYR A 71 -13.26 -11.43 -2.40
N PRO A 72 -13.90 -12.26 -3.24
CA PRO A 72 -13.66 -12.27 -4.70
C PRO A 72 -14.10 -10.99 -5.42
N GLU A 73 -14.93 -10.17 -4.78
CA GLU A 73 -15.41 -8.88 -5.30
C GLU A 73 -14.48 -7.71 -4.95
N LEU A 74 -13.48 -7.90 -4.08
CA LEU A 74 -12.48 -6.89 -3.80
C LEU A 74 -11.65 -6.65 -5.06
N GLN A 75 -11.37 -5.39 -5.41
CA GLN A 75 -10.65 -5.05 -6.64
C GLN A 75 -9.39 -4.24 -6.37
N LEU A 76 -8.35 -4.47 -7.16
CA LEU A 76 -7.09 -3.72 -7.13
C LEU A 76 -6.96 -2.80 -8.34
N ALA A 77 -6.76 -1.51 -8.10
CA ALA A 77 -6.34 -0.55 -9.10
C ALA A 77 -4.87 -0.11 -8.87
N VAL A 78 -4.07 -0.18 -9.92
CA VAL A 78 -2.70 0.37 -9.94
C VAL A 78 -2.67 1.63 -10.78
N ILE A 79 -2.59 2.79 -10.13
CA ILE A 79 -2.62 4.10 -10.78
C ILE A 79 -1.28 4.81 -10.59
N THR A 80 -0.43 4.71 -11.59
CA THR A 80 0.94 5.22 -11.52
C THR A 80 0.97 6.76 -11.62
N PRO A 81 1.99 7.43 -11.08
CA PRO A 81 2.14 8.87 -11.27
C PRO A 81 2.47 9.24 -12.73
N PHE A 82 3.14 8.35 -13.46
CA PHE A 82 3.61 8.52 -14.83
C PHE A 82 3.94 7.16 -15.48
N LEU A 83 4.17 7.15 -16.79
CA LEU A 83 4.50 5.93 -17.54
C LEU A 83 5.93 5.43 -17.25
N ASN A 84 6.13 4.12 -17.33
CA ASN A 84 7.43 3.43 -17.20
C ASN A 84 8.19 3.76 -15.90
N GLN A 85 7.48 3.82 -14.77
CA GLN A 85 8.09 4.22 -13.48
C GLN A 85 9.19 3.27 -13.01
N GLU A 86 9.12 2.02 -13.46
CA GLU A 86 10.00 0.93 -13.14
C GLU A 86 11.26 0.87 -14.02
N GLU A 87 11.38 1.74 -15.06
CA GLU A 87 12.42 1.63 -16.10
C GLU A 87 13.85 1.51 -15.55
N SER A 88 14.12 2.16 -14.42
CA SER A 88 15.43 2.21 -13.75
C SER A 88 15.63 1.17 -12.66
N TRP A 89 14.63 0.33 -12.38
CA TRP A 89 14.71 -0.68 -11.33
C TRP A 89 15.53 -1.90 -11.76
N LYS A 90 16.04 -2.65 -10.78
CA LYS A 90 16.69 -3.94 -11.02
C LYS A 90 15.66 -4.96 -11.50
N GLU A 91 16.12 -5.96 -12.25
CA GLU A 91 15.24 -6.97 -12.88
C GLU A 91 14.25 -7.60 -11.91
N ALA A 92 14.72 -8.12 -10.76
CA ALA A 92 13.84 -8.73 -9.76
C ALA A 92 12.73 -7.79 -9.25
N ASN A 93 13.00 -6.48 -9.16
CA ASN A 93 11.99 -5.50 -8.75
C ASN A 93 11.00 -5.19 -9.89
N LYS A 94 11.46 -5.24 -11.15
CA LYS A 94 10.59 -5.10 -12.33
C LYS A 94 9.66 -6.31 -12.44
N GLU A 95 10.21 -7.51 -12.36
CA GLU A 95 9.44 -8.76 -12.38
C GLU A 95 8.36 -8.78 -11.27
N TRP A 96 8.72 -8.33 -10.07
CA TRP A 96 7.77 -8.22 -8.96
C TRP A 96 6.64 -7.22 -9.23
N TYR A 97 6.98 -6.05 -9.77
CA TYR A 97 5.98 -5.05 -10.14
C TYR A 97 5.09 -5.49 -11.30
N GLU A 98 5.67 -6.09 -12.33
CA GLU A 98 4.95 -6.60 -13.50
C GLU A 98 3.99 -7.74 -13.14
N SER A 99 4.36 -8.60 -12.18
CA SER A 99 3.46 -9.66 -11.69
C SER A 99 2.25 -9.10 -10.94
N VAL A 100 2.42 -7.97 -10.24
CA VAL A 100 1.30 -7.23 -9.63
C VAL A 100 0.43 -6.60 -10.70
N LEU A 101 1.02 -5.94 -11.70
CA LEU A 101 0.27 -5.35 -12.80
C LEU A 101 -0.55 -6.40 -13.56
N ALA A 102 0.01 -7.58 -13.82
CA ALA A 102 -0.67 -8.64 -14.56
C ALA A 102 -1.95 -9.16 -13.88
N GLN A 103 -2.08 -8.95 -12.56
CA GLN A 103 -3.22 -9.40 -11.76
C GLN A 103 -4.16 -8.25 -11.35
N ALA A 104 -3.77 -7.00 -11.56
CA ALA A 104 -4.60 -5.85 -11.19
C ALA A 104 -5.87 -5.75 -12.07
N ASP A 105 -7.01 -5.46 -11.45
CA ASP A 105 -8.30 -5.28 -12.13
C ASP A 105 -8.33 -4.01 -13.00
N PHE A 106 -7.55 -3.00 -12.61
CA PHE A 106 -7.44 -1.75 -13.33
C PHE A 106 -6.01 -1.20 -13.27
N ILE A 107 -5.49 -0.73 -14.41
CA ILE A 107 -4.18 -0.11 -14.50
C ILE A 107 -4.32 1.20 -15.26
N ASP A 108 -3.84 2.28 -14.67
CA ASP A 108 -3.74 3.56 -15.36
C ASP A 108 -2.57 4.42 -14.86
N ALA A 109 -2.37 5.58 -15.46
CA ALA A 109 -1.39 6.58 -15.08
C ALA A 109 -2.03 7.97 -15.03
N VAL A 110 -1.76 8.71 -13.96
CA VAL A 110 -2.22 10.11 -13.79
C VAL A 110 -1.64 10.99 -14.90
N SER A 111 -0.37 10.79 -15.25
CA SER A 111 0.30 11.43 -16.38
C SER A 111 0.57 10.41 -17.49
N LYS A 112 0.03 10.64 -18.69
CA LYS A 112 0.28 9.82 -19.91
C LYS A 112 1.64 10.09 -20.56
N LYS A 113 2.64 10.41 -19.75
CA LYS A 113 4.01 10.71 -20.13
C LYS A 113 4.98 10.04 -19.15
N PRO A 114 6.24 9.79 -19.54
CA PRO A 114 7.31 9.40 -18.60
C PRO A 114 7.55 10.46 -17.50
N TYR A 115 8.48 10.16 -16.59
CA TYR A 115 8.88 11.12 -15.58
C TYR A 115 9.43 12.40 -16.21
N GLU A 116 8.81 13.53 -15.91
CA GLU A 116 9.25 14.86 -16.31
C GLU A 116 9.72 15.64 -15.07
N LYS A 117 8.90 15.70 -14.01
CA LYS A 117 9.14 16.59 -12.86
C LYS A 117 8.39 16.13 -11.60
N PRO A 118 8.80 16.60 -10.40
CA PRO A 118 8.16 16.25 -9.12
C PRO A 118 6.66 16.56 -9.00
N TRP A 119 6.09 17.41 -9.86
CA TRP A 119 4.66 17.72 -9.83
C TRP A 119 3.79 16.49 -10.13
N GLN A 120 4.30 15.50 -10.88
CA GLN A 120 3.55 14.28 -11.19
C GLN A 120 3.24 13.47 -9.91
N PHE A 121 4.18 13.40 -8.97
CA PHE A 121 3.94 12.78 -7.66
C PHE A 121 2.90 13.55 -6.83
N ARG A 122 2.93 14.88 -6.86
CA ARG A 122 1.96 15.73 -6.16
C ARG A 122 0.56 15.56 -6.73
N MET A 123 0.42 15.57 -8.06
CA MET A 123 -0.85 15.30 -8.73
C MET A 123 -1.38 13.92 -8.41
N LYS A 124 -0.51 12.90 -8.34
CA LYS A 124 -0.91 11.56 -7.91
C LYS A 124 -1.43 11.55 -6.47
N ASN A 125 -0.75 12.22 -5.53
CA ASN A 125 -1.23 12.28 -4.14
C ASN A 125 -2.60 12.96 -4.04
N GLN A 126 -2.77 14.09 -4.75
CA GLN A 126 -4.04 14.82 -4.81
C GLN A 126 -5.15 13.96 -5.40
N PHE A 127 -4.89 13.32 -6.54
CA PHE A 127 -5.84 12.42 -7.18
C PHE A 127 -6.26 11.28 -6.25
N PHE A 128 -5.29 10.65 -5.56
CA PHE A 128 -5.56 9.54 -4.64
C PHE A 128 -6.48 9.99 -3.51
N VAL A 129 -6.15 11.08 -2.82
CA VAL A 129 -6.95 11.61 -1.72
C VAL A 129 -8.32 12.10 -2.19
N GLU A 130 -8.44 12.67 -3.39
CA GLU A 130 -9.72 13.11 -3.95
C GLU A 130 -10.65 11.93 -4.28
N LYS A 131 -10.10 10.81 -4.78
CA LYS A 131 -10.87 9.66 -5.30
C LYS A 131 -11.09 8.52 -4.30
N SER A 132 -10.74 8.74 -3.03
CA SER A 132 -10.85 7.71 -1.99
C SER A 132 -11.53 8.21 -0.73
N ASP A 133 -11.95 7.25 0.10
CA ASP A 133 -12.61 7.46 1.39
C ASP A 133 -11.66 7.26 2.55
N THR A 134 -10.70 6.33 2.41
CA THR A 134 -9.74 5.96 3.45
C THR A 134 -8.31 5.94 2.91
N LEU A 135 -7.34 6.41 3.70
CA LEU A 135 -5.92 6.13 3.54
C LEU A 135 -5.45 5.18 4.63
N LEU A 136 -5.00 3.99 4.23
CA LEU A 136 -4.21 3.10 5.07
C LEU A 136 -2.73 3.33 4.77
N LEU A 137 -1.95 3.73 5.77
CA LEU A 137 -0.56 4.13 5.57
C LEU A 137 0.37 3.42 6.56
N PHE A 138 1.30 2.62 6.06
CA PHE A 138 2.42 2.15 6.89
C PHE A 138 3.43 3.28 7.04
N TYR A 139 3.29 4.03 8.14
CA TYR A 139 4.04 5.25 8.39
C TYR A 139 4.03 5.60 9.88
N ASP A 140 5.21 5.93 10.39
CA ASP A 140 5.42 6.44 11.72
C ASP A 140 5.76 7.93 11.66
N THR A 141 5.03 8.76 12.42
CA THR A 141 5.25 10.20 12.43
C THR A 141 6.58 10.61 13.06
N GLU A 142 7.18 9.76 13.89
CA GLU A 142 8.49 10.01 14.49
C GLU A 142 9.64 9.65 13.54
N LYS A 143 9.40 8.73 12.60
CA LYS A 143 10.36 8.33 11.57
C LYS A 143 9.95 8.88 10.20
N GLU A 144 10.42 10.09 9.89
CA GLU A 144 10.16 10.70 8.59
C GLU A 144 10.61 9.82 7.41
N GLY A 145 9.89 9.95 6.30
CA GLY A 145 10.17 9.21 5.07
C GLY A 145 9.27 9.67 3.93
N SER A 146 9.34 8.96 2.81
CA SER A 146 8.53 9.22 1.62
C SER A 146 7.00 9.22 1.85
N PRO A 147 6.42 8.46 2.79
CA PRO A 147 4.97 8.50 3.06
C PRO A 147 4.46 9.84 3.57
N LYS A 148 5.33 10.66 4.18
CA LYS A 148 5.01 11.99 4.75
C LYS A 148 4.22 12.86 3.77
N TYR A 149 4.60 12.87 2.49
CA TYR A 149 3.94 13.71 1.48
C TYR A 149 2.49 13.31 1.19
N LEU A 150 2.17 12.01 1.25
CA LEU A 150 0.79 11.55 1.08
C LEU A 150 -0.01 11.78 2.36
N TYR A 151 0.61 11.53 3.52
CA TYR A 151 0.01 11.82 4.84
C TYR A 151 -0.38 13.30 4.98
N GLU A 152 0.51 14.22 4.63
CA GLU A 152 0.24 15.66 4.68
C GLU A 152 -0.87 16.09 3.73
N GLU A 153 -0.96 15.47 2.54
CA GLU A 153 -2.04 15.75 1.59
C GLU A 153 -3.39 15.22 2.10
N ALA A 154 -3.41 14.00 2.65
CA ALA A 154 -4.59 13.40 3.25
C ALA A 154 -5.14 14.24 4.41
N LYS A 155 -4.26 14.77 5.28
CA LYS A 155 -4.66 15.64 6.40
C LYS A 155 -5.32 16.96 5.99
N ARG A 156 -5.19 17.37 4.72
CA ARG A 156 -5.86 18.58 4.22
C ARG A 156 -7.32 18.33 3.85
N LYS A 157 -7.71 17.07 3.62
CA LYS A 157 -9.08 16.69 3.34
C LYS A 157 -9.84 16.58 4.67
N GLN A 158 -10.95 17.32 4.80
CA GLN A 158 -11.80 17.26 5.98
C GLN A 158 -12.50 15.90 6.06
N ASP A 159 -12.66 15.41 7.29
CA ASP A 159 -13.36 14.16 7.61
C ASP A 159 -12.87 12.93 6.81
N TYR A 160 -11.58 12.91 6.46
CA TYR A 160 -10.95 11.81 5.73
C TYR A 160 -10.40 10.75 6.71
N ASP A 161 -10.75 9.48 6.51
CA ASP A 161 -10.29 8.38 7.36
C ASP A 161 -8.80 8.08 7.07
N ILE A 162 -7.94 8.29 8.05
CA ILE A 162 -6.51 8.00 7.96
C ILE A 162 -6.16 6.96 9.02
N ARG A 163 -5.81 5.76 8.57
CA ARG A 163 -5.36 4.65 9.40
C ARG A 163 -3.86 4.50 9.26
N LEU A 164 -3.15 4.60 10.37
CA LEU A 164 -1.70 4.38 10.39
C LEU A 164 -1.40 2.97 10.87
N ILE A 165 -0.43 2.34 10.23
CA ILE A 165 0.31 1.21 10.81
C ILE A 165 1.67 1.81 11.22
N SER A 166 2.00 1.72 12.50
CA SER A 166 3.26 2.19 13.08
C SER A 166 4.22 1.02 13.33
N PHE A 167 5.45 1.30 13.76
CA PHE A 167 6.35 0.22 14.19
C PHE A 167 5.88 -0.46 15.48
N ASP A 168 5.22 0.28 16.37
CA ASP A 168 4.64 -0.26 17.60
C ASP A 168 3.53 -1.27 17.30
N ASP A 169 2.69 -0.99 16.29
CA ASP A 169 1.65 -1.93 15.84
C ASP A 169 2.27 -3.23 15.32
N LEU A 170 3.38 -3.14 14.58
CA LEU A 170 4.10 -4.31 14.11
C LEU A 170 4.73 -5.09 15.27
N GLN A 171 5.29 -4.41 16.26
CA GLN A 171 5.85 -5.07 17.43
C GLN A 171 4.77 -5.82 18.23
N ALA A 172 3.59 -5.22 18.43
CA ALA A 172 2.47 -5.87 19.09
C ALA A 172 2.06 -7.16 18.36
N LEU A 173 2.00 -7.14 17.02
CA LEU A 173 1.71 -8.35 16.22
C LEU A 173 2.76 -9.45 16.36
N VAL A 174 4.04 -9.08 16.51
CA VAL A 174 5.14 -10.02 16.76
C VAL A 174 4.96 -10.67 18.14
N GLU A 175 4.70 -9.87 19.17
CA GLU A 175 4.52 -10.34 20.53
C GLU A 175 3.30 -11.26 20.66
N GLU A 176 2.19 -10.93 20.00
CA GLU A 176 0.99 -11.77 19.94
C GLU A 176 1.27 -13.15 19.32
N GLU A 177 2.03 -13.22 18.23
CA GLU A 177 2.38 -14.49 17.60
C GLU A 177 3.34 -15.32 18.44
N GLN A 178 4.33 -14.70 19.05
CA GLN A 178 5.22 -15.39 19.98
C GLN A 178 4.47 -15.98 21.17
N MET A 179 3.46 -15.25 21.69
CA MET A 179 2.60 -15.78 22.73
C MET A 179 1.79 -16.98 22.24
N LYS A 180 1.12 -16.89 21.09
CA LYS A 180 0.34 -18.03 20.54
C LYS A 180 1.20 -19.27 20.34
N SER A 181 2.38 -19.14 19.72
CA SER A 181 3.29 -20.25 19.52
C SER A 181 3.85 -20.84 20.82
N ALA A 182 3.85 -20.08 21.92
CA ALA A 182 4.26 -20.59 23.24
C ALA A 182 3.15 -21.39 23.95
N PHE A 183 1.90 -21.28 23.50
CA PHE A 183 0.74 -21.97 24.07
C PHE A 183 0.23 -23.14 23.19
N GLU A 184 0.84 -23.36 22.02
CA GLU A 184 0.64 -24.53 21.14
C GLU A 184 1.63 -25.66 21.44
#